data_AF-A0A1S8JSQ9-F1
#
_entry.id   AF-A0A1S8JSQ9-F1
#
_cell.length_a   1.000
_cell.length_b   1.000
_cell.length_c   1.000
_cell.angle_alpha   90.00
_cell.angle_beta   90.00
_cell.angle_gamma   90.00
#
_symmetry.space_group_name_H-M   'P 1'
#
loop_
_entity.id
_entity.type
_entity.pdbx_description
1 polymer ?
#
loop_
_entity_poly.entity_id
_entity_poly.type
_entity_poly.pdbx_seq_one_letter_code
_entity_poly.pdbx_strand_id
1 'polypeptide(L)'
;ADGLAAGYGALTNNEQNSVDGVGLAVSELQGIAHLDVEYEAIYENIQSAYYLLQDAIGDMSRQIDLLELDESRLEEVTQRLELIRQLKRKYGESIESILAYYDEITEELASSDFSE
;
A
#
# COMPACT_ATOMS: atom_id res chain seq x y z
N ALA A 1 8.64 -3.68 -0.73
CA ALA A 1 7.65 -2.84 -1.41
C ALA A 1 7.97 -2.75 -2.91
N ASP A 2 9.15 -2.25 -3.28
CA ASP A 2 9.54 -2.01 -4.69
C ASP A 2 9.39 -3.20 -5.64
N GLY A 3 9.75 -4.41 -5.19
CA GLY A 3 9.63 -5.61 -6.04
C GLY A 3 8.19 -5.95 -6.43
N LEU A 4 7.22 -5.69 -5.54
CA LEU A 4 5.81 -5.96 -5.79
C LEU A 4 5.22 -4.97 -6.79
N ALA A 5 5.48 -3.68 -6.59
CA ALA A 5 5.05 -2.61 -7.50
C ALA A 5 5.69 -2.74 -8.88
N ALA A 6 7.00 -3.05 -8.94
CA ALA A 6 7.71 -3.29 -10.20
C ALA A 6 7.15 -4.51 -10.96
N GLY A 7 6.87 -5.60 -10.26
CA GLY A 7 6.24 -6.79 -10.87
C GLY A 7 4.82 -6.51 -11.38
N TYR A 8 4.01 -5.79 -10.59
CA TYR A 8 2.66 -5.41 -10.99
C TYR A 8 2.69 -4.53 -12.24
N GLY A 9 3.59 -3.56 -12.27
CA GLY A 9 3.83 -2.72 -13.45
C GLY A 9 4.30 -3.53 -14.66
N ALA A 10 5.21 -4.49 -14.49
CA ALA A 10 5.68 -5.33 -15.60
C ALA A 10 4.54 -6.15 -16.24
N LEU A 11 3.51 -6.52 -15.48
CA LEU A 11 2.36 -7.27 -15.97
C LEU A 11 1.26 -6.37 -16.55
N THR A 12 1.08 -5.15 -16.04
CA THR A 12 -0.09 -4.30 -16.35
C THR A 12 0.23 -3.02 -17.14
N ASN A 13 1.50 -2.65 -17.31
CA ASN A 13 1.85 -1.37 -17.92
C ASN A 13 1.55 -1.33 -19.44
N ASN A 14 0.89 -0.25 -19.88
CA ASN A 14 0.25 -0.10 -21.19
C ASN A 14 1.19 -0.17 -22.40
N GLU A 15 2.47 0.13 -22.25
CA GLU A 15 3.43 0.06 -23.37
C GLU A 15 3.82 -1.40 -23.71
N GLN A 16 3.65 -2.32 -22.76
CA GLN A 16 4.00 -3.73 -22.92
C GLN A 16 3.15 -4.60 -21.99
N ASN A 17 1.83 -4.56 -22.14
CA ASN A 17 0.92 -5.34 -21.31
C ASN A 17 1.04 -6.83 -21.68
N SER A 18 1.91 -7.52 -20.93
CA SER A 18 2.23 -8.93 -21.14
C SER A 18 0.99 -9.81 -21.01
N VAL A 19 0.02 -9.41 -20.19
CA VAL A 19 -1.19 -10.18 -19.91
C VAL A 19 -2.24 -9.99 -21.02
N ASP A 20 -2.29 -8.81 -21.63
CA ASP A 20 -3.12 -8.59 -22.82
C ASP A 20 -2.67 -9.47 -23.99
N GLY A 21 -1.36 -9.66 -24.15
CA GLY A 21 -0.80 -10.59 -25.14
C GLY A 21 -1.24 -12.04 -24.90
N VAL A 22 -1.29 -12.47 -23.64
CA VAL A 22 -1.83 -13.79 -23.27
C VAL A 22 -3.34 -13.85 -23.54
N GLY A 23 -4.10 -12.80 -23.20
CA GLY A 23 -5.54 -12.73 -23.48
C GLY A 23 -5.87 -12.80 -24.98
N LEU A 24 -5.07 -12.14 -25.82
CA LEU A 24 -5.17 -12.26 -27.26
C LEU A 24 -4.91 -13.70 -27.73
N ALA A 25 -3.85 -14.34 -27.20
CA ALA A 25 -3.56 -15.74 -27.53
C ALA A 25 -4.71 -16.68 -27.14
N VAL A 26 -5.34 -16.46 -25.98
CA VAL A 26 -6.56 -17.21 -25.58
C VAL A 26 -7.66 -17.03 -26.62
N SER A 27 -7.93 -15.80 -27.04
CA SER A 27 -8.99 -15.49 -28.02
C SER A 27 -8.74 -16.15 -29.38
N GLU A 28 -7.51 -16.04 -29.91
CA GLU A 28 -7.15 -16.63 -31.20
C GLU A 28 -7.17 -18.16 -31.16
N LEU A 29 -6.63 -18.76 -30.10
CA LEU A 29 -6.60 -20.22 -29.92
C LEU A 29 -8.00 -20.79 -29.73
N GLN A 30 -8.90 -20.09 -29.03
CA GLN A 30 -10.28 -20.52 -28.84
C GLN A 30 -11.00 -20.75 -30.19
N GLY A 31 -10.73 -19.88 -31.18
CA GLY A 31 -11.34 -19.98 -32.50
C GLY A 31 -10.94 -21.24 -33.27
N ILE A 32 -9.76 -21.79 -33.00
CA ILE A 32 -9.21 -22.95 -33.72
C ILE A 32 -9.10 -24.22 -32.86
N ALA A 33 -9.35 -24.14 -31.56
CA ALA A 33 -9.18 -25.26 -30.62
C ALA A 33 -9.93 -26.53 -31.05
N HIS A 34 -11.12 -26.38 -31.62
CA HIS A 34 -11.95 -27.50 -32.08
C HIS A 34 -11.44 -28.23 -33.34
N LEU A 35 -10.41 -27.71 -34.00
CA LEU A 35 -9.89 -28.26 -35.24
C LEU A 35 -8.92 -29.43 -35.01
N ASP A 36 -8.28 -29.50 -33.84
CA ASP A 36 -7.26 -30.49 -33.51
C ASP A 36 -7.13 -30.65 -31.97
N VAL A 37 -6.97 -31.88 -31.48
CA VAL A 37 -6.83 -32.17 -30.04
C VAL A 37 -5.59 -31.49 -29.45
N GLU A 38 -4.52 -31.38 -30.23
CA GLU A 38 -3.30 -30.70 -29.83
C GLU A 38 -3.53 -29.19 -29.66
N TYR A 39 -4.43 -28.59 -30.45
CA TYR A 39 -4.79 -27.18 -30.32
C TYR A 39 -5.69 -26.93 -29.11
N GLU A 40 -6.63 -27.82 -28.84
CA GLU A 40 -7.45 -27.79 -27.63
C GLU A 40 -6.59 -27.83 -26.37
N ALA A 41 -5.61 -28.74 -26.32
CA ALA A 41 -4.68 -28.83 -25.20
C ALA A 41 -3.81 -27.56 -25.02
N ILE A 42 -3.37 -26.93 -26.12
CA ILE A 42 -2.64 -25.65 -26.05
C ILE A 42 -3.56 -24.54 -25.54
N TYR A 43 -4.80 -24.45 -26.05
CA TYR A 43 -5.79 -23.48 -25.62
C TYR A 43 -6.06 -23.57 -24.11
N GLU A 44 -6.37 -24.76 -23.59
CA GLU A 44 -6.67 -24.96 -22.17
C GLU A 44 -5.50 -24.54 -21.27
N ASN A 45 -4.26 -24.84 -21.68
CA ASN A 45 -3.07 -24.46 -20.93
C ASN A 45 -2.89 -22.93 -20.89
N ILE A 46 -3.01 -22.26 -22.03
CA ILE A 46 -2.87 -20.80 -22.11
C ILE A 46 -4.01 -20.09 -21.37
N GLN A 47 -5.25 -20.59 -21.48
CA GLN A 47 -6.40 -20.07 -20.75
C GLN A 47 -6.22 -20.21 -19.23
N SER A 48 -5.72 -21.36 -18.77
CA SER A 48 -5.44 -21.56 -17.34
C SER A 48 -4.36 -20.60 -16.84
N ALA A 49 -3.28 -20.42 -17.61
CA ALA A 49 -2.23 -19.47 -17.27
C ALA A 49 -2.73 -18.02 -17.24
N TYR A 50 -3.63 -17.64 -18.17
CA TYR A 50 -4.25 -16.32 -18.19
C TYR A 50 -5.00 -16.02 -16.89
N TYR A 51 -5.86 -16.94 -16.43
CA TYR A 51 -6.62 -16.74 -15.19
C TYR A 51 -5.72 -16.69 -13.96
N LEU A 52 -4.69 -17.56 -13.89
CA LEU A 52 -3.72 -17.52 -12.80
C LEU A 52 -2.96 -16.19 -12.74
N LEU A 53 -2.62 -15.61 -13.90
CA LEU A 53 -2.00 -14.29 -13.95
C LEU A 53 -2.95 -13.19 -13.49
N GLN A 54 -4.22 -13.22 -13.90
CA GLN A 54 -5.23 -12.26 -13.46
C GLN A 54 -5.42 -12.28 -11.94
N ASP A 55 -5.51 -13.46 -11.35
CA ASP A 55 -5.63 -13.63 -9.89
C ASP A 55 -4.39 -13.06 -9.18
N ALA A 56 -3.19 -13.42 -9.64
CA ALA A 56 -1.94 -12.91 -9.06
C ALA A 56 -1.85 -11.38 -9.15
N ILE A 57 -2.26 -10.77 -10.26
CA ILE A 57 -2.29 -9.31 -10.42
C ILE A 57 -3.26 -8.67 -9.42
N GLY A 58 -4.45 -9.26 -9.25
CA GLY A 58 -5.41 -8.82 -8.25
C GLY A 58 -4.84 -8.88 -6.83
N ASP A 59 -4.12 -9.95 -6.51
CA ASP A 59 -3.46 -10.12 -5.21
C ASP A 59 -2.35 -9.08 -5.00
N MET A 60 -1.54 -8.83 -6.03
CA MET A 60 -0.48 -7.82 -6.02
C MET A 60 -1.06 -6.42 -5.79
N SER A 61 -2.14 -6.06 -6.48
CA SER A 61 -2.82 -4.77 -6.29
C SER A 61 -3.26 -4.59 -4.84
N ARG A 62 -3.94 -5.58 -4.26
CA ARG A 62 -4.41 -5.50 -2.86
C ARG A 62 -3.26 -5.35 -1.87
N GLN A 63 -2.14 -6.03 -2.12
CA GLN A 63 -0.96 -5.91 -1.27
C GLN A 63 -0.27 -4.56 -1.40
N ILE A 64 -0.26 -3.95 -2.59
CA ILE A 64 0.25 -2.57 -2.80
C ILE A 64 -0.61 -1.59 -1.99
N ASP A 65 -1.94 -1.67 -2.10
CA ASP A 65 -2.85 -0.77 -1.37
C ASP A 65 -2.66 -0.87 0.16
N LEU A 66 -2.43 -2.08 0.68
CA LEU A 66 -2.15 -2.30 2.11
C LEU A 66 -0.82 -1.67 2.54
N LEU A 67 0.22 -1.73 1.69
CA LEU A 67 1.51 -1.12 1.99
C LEU A 67 1.42 0.41 2.01
N GLU A 68 0.67 1.02 1.08
CA GLU A 68 0.42 2.48 1.08
C GLU A 68 -0.32 2.92 2.35
N LEU A 69 -1.29 2.11 2.81
CA LEU A 69 -2.00 2.36 4.07
C LEU A 69 -1.05 2.30 5.28
N ASP A 70 -0.16 1.31 5.32
CA ASP A 70 0.81 1.16 6.41
C ASP A 70 1.84 2.31 6.42
N GLU A 71 2.25 2.83 5.26
CA GLU A 71 3.16 3.98 5.16
C GLU A 71 2.54 5.24 5.76
N SER A 72 1.25 5.47 5.54
CA SER A 72 0.50 6.59 6.15
C SER A 72 0.54 6.53 7.68
N ARG A 73 0.36 5.33 8.25
CA ARG A 73 0.45 5.11 9.70
C ARG A 73 1.88 5.27 10.22
N LEU A 74 2.88 4.81 9.47
CA LEU A 74 4.28 5.00 9.81
C LEU A 74 4.64 6.49 9.87
N GLU A 75 4.14 7.28 8.94
CA GLU A 75 4.33 8.73 8.92
C GLU A 75 3.69 9.38 10.15
N GLU A 76 2.43 9.05 10.47
CA GLU A 76 1.75 9.55 11.69
C GLU A 76 2.56 9.26 12.96
N VAL A 77 3.01 8.01 13.12
CA VAL A 77 3.80 7.59 14.28
C VAL A 77 5.12 8.35 14.32
N THR A 78 5.79 8.54 13.19
CA THR A 78 7.05 9.28 13.09
C THR A 78 6.86 10.75 13.48
N GLN A 79 5.80 11.40 12.99
CA GLN A 79 5.46 12.78 13.35
C GLN A 79 5.17 12.92 14.85
N ARG A 80 4.42 11.98 15.45
CA ARG A 80 4.15 11.97 16.90
C ARG A 80 5.42 11.77 17.72
N LEU A 81 6.31 10.87 17.31
CA LEU A 81 7.59 10.66 17.98
C LEU A 81 8.47 11.90 17.91
N GLU A 82 8.48 12.60 16.78
CA GLU A 82 9.24 13.84 16.62
C GLU A 82 8.66 14.97 17.46
N LEU A 83 7.33 15.13 17.51
CA LEU A 83 6.67 16.07 18.41
C LEU A 83 7.06 15.81 19.87
N ILE A 84 6.99 14.55 20.31
CA ILE A 84 7.38 14.17 21.67
C ILE A 84 8.86 14.52 21.92
N ARG A 85 9.77 14.26 20.98
CA ARG A 85 11.18 14.65 21.12
C ARG A 85 11.37 16.16 21.29
N GLN A 86 10.65 16.96 20.51
CA GLN A 86 10.72 18.42 20.58
C GLN A 86 10.19 18.96 21.90
N LEU A 87 9.08 18.40 22.39
CA LEU A 87 8.52 18.73 23.70
C LEU A 87 9.48 18.34 24.82
N LYS A 88 10.10 17.15 24.74
CA LYS A 88 11.04 16.71 25.76
C LYS A 88 12.23 17.65 25.89
N ARG A 89 12.78 18.11 24.76
CA ARG A 89 13.88 19.08 24.74
C ARG A 89 13.52 20.43 25.38
N LYS A 90 12.25 20.86 25.30
CA LYS A 90 11.81 22.18 25.78
C LYS A 90 11.25 22.15 27.20
N TYR A 91 10.59 21.06 27.58
CA TYR A 91 9.68 21.03 28.73
C TYR A 91 9.91 19.85 29.68
N GLY A 92 10.85 18.94 29.40
CA GLY A 92 11.30 17.95 30.39
C GLY A 92 11.74 16.59 29.83
N GLU A 93 12.49 15.84 30.64
CA GLU A 93 13.14 14.58 30.22
C GLU A 93 12.18 13.38 30.08
N SER A 94 10.89 13.53 30.39
CA SER A 94 9.84 12.51 30.21
C SER A 94 8.49 13.08 29.78
N ILE A 95 7.58 12.21 29.30
CA ILE A 95 6.22 12.63 28.94
C ILE A 95 5.48 13.16 30.17
N GLU A 96 5.66 12.50 31.31
CA GLU A 96 5.08 12.90 32.60
C GLU A 96 5.57 14.29 33.01
N SER A 97 6.86 14.61 32.82
CA SER A 97 7.36 15.96 33.11
C SER A 97 6.79 17.03 32.20
N ILE A 98 6.59 16.70 30.91
CA ILE A 98 5.97 17.64 29.96
C ILE A 98 4.52 17.93 30.36
N LEU A 99 3.77 16.89 30.73
CA LEU A 99 2.36 17.03 31.14
C LEU A 99 2.22 17.79 32.45
N ALA A 100 3.08 17.51 33.43
CA ALA A 100 3.10 18.27 34.68
C ALA A 100 3.39 19.77 34.45
N TYR A 101 4.36 20.07 33.56
CA TYR A 101 4.65 21.45 33.18
C TYR A 101 3.46 22.12 32.47
N TYR A 102 2.75 21.37 31.60
CA TYR A 102 1.54 21.86 30.93
C TYR A 102 0.42 22.19 31.93
N ASP A 103 0.19 21.33 32.92
CA ASP A 103 -0.83 21.56 33.94
C ASP A 103 -0.50 22.80 34.79
N GLU A 104 0.76 22.94 35.22
CA GLU A 104 1.25 24.09 35.99
C GLU A 104 0.99 25.43 35.28
N ILE A 105 1.42 25.57 34.02
CA ILE A 105 1.26 26.82 33.27
C ILE A 105 -0.21 27.11 32.93
N THR A 106 -1.04 26.07 32.78
CA THR A 106 -2.46 26.22 32.49
C THR A 106 -3.20 26.77 33.72
N GLU A 107 -2.85 26.29 34.92
CA GLU A 107 -3.40 26.78 36.18
C GLU A 107 -2.95 28.22 36.48
N GLU A 108 -1.68 28.54 36.21
CA GLU A 108 -1.14 29.90 36.34
C GLU A 108 -1.86 30.90 35.42
N LEU A 109 -2.06 30.56 34.14
CA LEU A 109 -2.79 31.38 33.18
C LEU A 109 -4.25 31.60 33.60
N ALA A 110 -4.95 30.55 34.00
CA ALA A 110 -6.35 30.64 34.44
C ALA A 110 -6.52 31.51 35.69
N SER A 111 -5.55 31.45 36.62
CA SER A 111 -5.56 32.31 37.81
C SER A 111 -5.29 33.78 37.49
N SER A 112 -4.48 34.05 36.47
CA SER A 112 -4.14 35.41 36.01
C SER A 112 -5.33 36.08 35.29
N ASP A 113 -6.05 35.33 34.44
CA ASP A 113 -7.26 35.82 33.75
C ASP A 113 -8.45 36.11 34.69
N PHE A 114 -8.46 35.52 35.90
CA PHE A 114 -9.48 35.78 36.92
C PHE A 114 -9.18 37.00 37.81
N SER A 115 -7.99 37.61 37.63
CA SER A 115 -7.51 38.74 38.42
C SER A 115 -7.54 40.10 37.71
N GLU A 116 -8.07 40.14 36.48
CA GLU A 116 -8.55 41.37 35.79
C GLU A 116 -10.07 41.56 35.92
#